data_AF-A0A9D9QGN5-F1
#
_entry.id   AF-A0A9D9QGN5-F1
#
_cell.length_a   1.000
_cell.length_b   1.000
_cell.length_c   1.000
_cell.angle_alpha   90.00
_cell.angle_beta   90.00
_cell.angle_gamma   90.00
#
_symmetry.space_group_name_H-M   'P 1'
#
loop_
_entity.id
_entity.type
_entity.pdbx_description
1 polymer ?
#
loop_
_entity_poly.entity_id
_entity_poly.type
_entity_poly.pdbx_seq_one_letter_code
_entity_poly.pdbx_strand_id
1 'polypeptide(L)'
;MENGKMILGRTGERLACEYLTARGHTVLETNWRSSHREIDIITLDGCGVHFVEVKSRIRSGIDPLVNVTGAKMRNMAEAAKAYLNRRGPKKIPADLDIHFDIVTLAFEGGKVDIRFYPDAFFPIYTH
;
A
#
# COMPACT_ATOMS: atom_id res chain seq x y z
N MET A 1 -12.25 -14.66 -17.81
CA MET A 1 -11.79 -13.25 -17.74
C MET A 1 -11.13 -12.91 -16.38
N GLU A 2 -10.45 -13.86 -15.73
CA GLU A 2 -9.69 -13.61 -14.48
C GLU A 2 -8.28 -13.03 -14.71
N ASN A 3 -7.67 -13.32 -15.87
CA ASN A 3 -6.28 -12.93 -16.14
C ASN A 3 -6.07 -11.41 -16.24
N GLY A 4 -7.06 -10.65 -16.74
CA GLY A 4 -6.93 -9.20 -16.92
C GLY A 4 -6.82 -8.42 -15.61
N LYS A 5 -7.63 -8.76 -14.59
CA LYS A 5 -7.56 -8.13 -13.26
C LYS A 5 -6.26 -8.47 -12.53
N MET A 6 -5.80 -9.72 -12.60
CA MET A 6 -4.54 -10.13 -11.97
C MET A 6 -3.32 -9.47 -12.61
N ILE A 7 -3.30 -9.34 -13.94
CA ILE A 7 -2.22 -8.65 -14.66
C ILE A 7 -2.19 -7.16 -14.31
N LEU A 8 -3.35 -6.51 -14.21
CA LEU A 8 -3.47 -5.12 -13.75
C LEU A 8 -3.01 -4.93 -12.30
N GLY A 9 -3.25 -5.91 -11.43
CA GLY A 9 -2.77 -5.92 -10.04
C GLY A 9 -1.24 -5.93 -9.97
N ARG A 10 -0.59 -6.97 -10.50
CA ARG A 10 0.89 -7.09 -10.46
C ARG A 10 1.61 -5.96 -11.19
N THR A 11 1.08 -5.55 -12.35
CA THR A 11 1.64 -4.40 -13.08
C THR A 11 1.48 -3.13 -12.27
N GLY A 12 0.34 -2.98 -11.58
CA GLY A 12 0.07 -1.87 -10.68
C GLY A 12 1.05 -1.78 -9.52
N GLU A 13 1.25 -2.89 -8.81
CA GLU A 13 2.20 -2.98 -7.69
C GLU A 13 3.63 -2.65 -8.12
N ARG A 14 4.08 -3.18 -9.26
CA ARG A 14 5.41 -2.87 -9.81
C ARG A 14 5.56 -1.38 -10.09
N LEU A 15 4.60 -0.79 -10.82
CA LEU A 15 4.63 0.64 -11.15
C LEU A 15 4.51 1.53 -9.91
N ALA A 16 3.75 1.11 -8.90
CA ALA A 16 3.68 1.80 -7.61
C ALA A 16 5.02 1.76 -6.86
N CYS A 17 5.72 0.61 -6.85
CA CYS A 17 7.06 0.51 -6.27
C CYS A 17 8.06 1.44 -6.98
N GLU A 18 8.06 1.44 -8.31
CA GLU A 18 8.91 2.32 -9.12
C GLU A 18 8.61 3.80 -8.83
N TYR A 19 7.33 4.16 -8.77
CA TYR A 19 6.88 5.52 -8.47
C TYR A 19 7.30 5.99 -7.06
N LEU A 20 7.12 5.14 -6.04
CA LEU A 20 7.53 5.46 -4.67
C LEU A 20 9.05 5.54 -4.54
N THR A 21 9.78 4.63 -5.18
CA THR A 21 11.26 4.63 -5.17
C THR A 21 11.82 5.90 -5.80
N ALA A 22 11.24 6.34 -6.93
CA ALA A 22 11.62 7.60 -7.57
C ALA A 22 11.35 8.84 -6.69
N ARG A 23 10.53 8.71 -5.65
CA ARG A 23 10.21 9.76 -4.67
C ARG A 23 11.02 9.66 -3.38
N GLY A 24 12.00 8.77 -3.32
CA GLY A 24 12.91 8.63 -2.18
C GLY A 24 12.48 7.56 -1.17
N HIS A 25 11.42 6.80 -1.43
CA HIS A 25 11.08 5.66 -0.58
C HIS A 25 12.03 4.48 -0.84
N THR A 26 12.39 3.78 0.22
CA THR A 26 13.02 2.46 0.17
C THR A 26 11.95 1.38 0.31
N VAL A 27 11.79 0.51 -0.70
CA VAL A 27 10.86 -0.62 -0.63
C VAL A 27 11.44 -1.69 0.31
N LEU A 28 10.73 -1.98 1.40
CA LEU A 28 11.12 -2.99 2.39
C LEU A 28 10.51 -4.36 2.09
N GLU A 29 9.25 -4.35 1.64
CA GLU A 29 8.48 -5.55 1.32
C GLU A 29 7.35 -5.24 0.34
N THR A 30 6.96 -6.25 -0.43
CA THR A 30 5.77 -6.22 -1.28
C THR A 30 4.96 -7.49 -1.04
N ASN A 31 3.64 -7.43 -1.19
CA ASN A 31 2.75 -8.58 -0.99
C ASN A 31 2.89 -9.21 0.41
N TRP A 32 3.03 -8.38 1.45
CA TRP A 32 3.12 -8.85 2.83
C TRP A 32 1.79 -9.45 3.27
N ARG A 33 1.83 -10.67 3.83
CA ARG A 33 0.64 -11.39 4.31
C ARG A 33 0.82 -11.80 5.77
N SER A 34 -0.23 -11.60 6.54
CA SER A 34 -0.35 -12.09 7.92
C SER A 34 -1.71 -12.73 8.10
N SER A 35 -1.75 -14.06 8.15
CA SER A 35 -2.99 -14.84 8.06
C SER A 35 -3.77 -14.47 6.78
N HIS A 36 -5.06 -14.15 6.89
CA HIS A 36 -5.94 -13.73 5.82
C HIS A 36 -5.85 -12.22 5.49
N ARG A 37 -4.86 -11.49 6.05
CA ARG A 37 -4.69 -10.04 5.91
C ARG A 37 -3.47 -9.74 5.05
N GLU A 38 -3.50 -8.65 4.31
CA GLU A 38 -2.45 -8.29 3.35
C GLU A 38 -2.15 -6.78 3.35
N ILE A 39 -0.91 -6.45 2.98
CA ILE A 39 -0.42 -5.11 2.65
C ILE A 39 0.34 -5.22 1.33
N ASP A 40 0.00 -4.41 0.34
CA ASP A 40 0.56 -4.51 -1.00
C ASP A 40 2.02 -4.08 -1.04
N ILE A 41 2.36 -2.95 -0.42
CA ILE A 41 3.72 -2.42 -0.38
C ILE A 41 4.02 -1.86 1.02
N ILE A 42 5.23 -2.15 1.53
CA ILE A 42 5.77 -1.56 2.75
C ILE A 42 7.05 -0.82 2.38
N THR A 43 7.08 0.49 2.65
CA THR A 43 8.26 1.32 2.36
C THR A 43 8.71 2.12 3.58
N LEU A 44 9.92 2.67 3.49
CA LEU A 44 10.52 3.56 4.48
C LEU A 44 11.02 4.82 3.77
N ASP A 45 10.76 5.99 4.32
CA ASP A 45 11.38 7.24 3.89
C ASP A 45 11.87 8.05 5.10
N GLY A 46 12.13 9.35 4.92
CA GLY A 46 12.56 10.23 6.01
C GLY A 46 11.48 10.56 7.04
N CYS A 47 10.21 10.26 6.76
CA CYS A 47 9.06 10.50 7.64
C CYS A 47 8.74 9.27 8.49
N GLY A 48 8.92 8.05 7.96
CA GLY A 48 8.68 6.85 8.75
C GLY A 48 8.41 5.62 7.89
N VAL A 49 7.68 4.66 8.47
CA VAL A 49 7.24 3.46 7.77
C VAL A 49 5.87 3.67 7.14
N HIS A 50 5.76 3.32 5.86
CA HIS A 50 4.56 3.49 5.05
C HIS A 50 3.98 2.14 4.69
N PHE A 51 2.75 1.89 5.12
CA PHE A 51 1.93 0.74 4.72
C PHE A 51 0.99 1.19 3.61
N VAL A 52 1.23 0.71 2.39
CA VAL A 52 0.61 1.26 1.18
C VAL A 52 -0.33 0.22 0.54
N GLU A 53 -1.56 0.64 0.27
CA GLU A 53 -2.52 -0.06 -0.57
C GLU A 53 -2.43 0.43 -2.02
N VAL A 54 -2.42 -0.49 -2.99
CA VAL A 54 -2.36 -0.19 -4.42
C VAL A 54 -3.72 -0.44 -5.07
N LYS A 55 -4.26 0.60 -5.72
CA LYS A 55 -5.55 0.51 -6.44
C LYS A 55 -5.37 0.76 -7.94
N SER A 56 -5.34 -0.33 -8.71
CA SER A 56 -5.33 -0.30 -10.18
C SER A 56 -6.74 -0.27 -10.77
N ARG A 57 -6.98 0.61 -11.74
CA ARG A 57 -8.27 0.74 -12.44
C ARG A 57 -8.10 1.19 -13.89
N ILE A 58 -9.10 0.90 -14.72
CA ILE A 58 -9.07 1.23 -16.16
C ILE A 58 -9.48 2.69 -16.45
N ARG A 59 -10.17 3.37 -15.53
CA ARG A 59 -10.63 4.76 -15.74
C ARG A 59 -10.33 5.65 -14.54
N SER A 60 -10.05 6.92 -14.82
CA SER A 60 -9.90 7.98 -13.83
C SER A 60 -11.28 8.45 -13.30
N GLY A 61 -11.32 9.21 -12.19
CA GLY A 61 -12.53 9.92 -11.75
C GLY A 61 -13.31 9.38 -10.54
N ILE A 62 -12.87 8.28 -9.92
CA ILE A 62 -13.44 7.81 -8.63
C ILE A 62 -12.48 8.18 -7.50
N ASP A 63 -13.01 8.73 -6.42
CA ASP A 63 -12.25 9.03 -5.21
C ASP A 63 -11.58 7.74 -4.66
N PRO A 64 -10.25 7.72 -4.52
CA PRO A 64 -9.52 6.58 -3.94
C PRO A 64 -10.02 6.16 -2.55
N LEU A 65 -10.45 7.14 -1.75
CA LEU A 65 -10.81 7.02 -0.34
C LEU A 65 -12.21 6.42 -0.16
N VAL A 66 -13.13 6.63 -1.12
CA VAL A 66 -14.49 6.05 -1.11
C VAL A 66 -14.47 4.52 -1.03
N ASN A 67 -13.34 3.89 -1.33
CA ASN A 67 -13.18 2.44 -1.35
C ASN A 67 -12.33 1.87 -0.19
N VAL A 68 -11.95 2.63 0.83
CA VAL A 68 -11.31 2.04 2.04
C VAL A 68 -12.38 1.82 3.10
N THR A 69 -12.85 0.58 3.22
CA THR A 69 -13.84 0.22 4.25
C THR A 69 -13.17 0.10 5.62
N GLY A 70 -13.94 0.27 6.70
CA GLY A 70 -13.43 0.03 8.06
C GLY A 70 -12.86 -1.38 8.26
N ALA A 71 -13.38 -2.38 7.52
CA ALA A 71 -12.81 -3.73 7.53
C ALA A 71 -11.41 -3.78 6.89
N LYS A 72 -11.19 -3.06 5.78
CA LYS A 72 -9.87 -2.95 5.15
C LYS A 72 -8.90 -2.22 6.07
N MET A 73 -9.31 -1.11 6.69
CA MET A 73 -8.49 -0.37 7.67
C MET A 73 -8.03 -1.27 8.82
N ARG A 74 -8.96 -2.05 9.43
CA ARG A 74 -8.64 -3.00 10.50
C ARG A 74 -7.67 -4.09 10.05
N ASN A 75 -7.91 -4.69 8.88
CA ASN A 75 -7.03 -5.73 8.35
C ASN A 75 -5.61 -5.20 8.11
N MET A 76 -5.49 -3.98 7.59
CA MET A 76 -4.21 -3.35 7.32
C MET A 76 -3.48 -2.99 8.61
N ALA A 77 -4.18 -2.45 9.61
CA ALA A 77 -3.65 -2.14 10.92
C ALA A 77 -3.05 -3.38 11.62
N GLU A 78 -3.78 -4.49 11.54
CA GLU A 78 -3.36 -5.75 12.12
C GLU A 78 -2.20 -6.41 11.36
N ALA A 79 -2.20 -6.35 10.03
CA ALA A 79 -1.08 -6.82 9.23
C ALA A 79 0.19 -5.99 9.47
N ALA A 80 0.04 -4.67 9.62
CA ALA A 80 1.10 -3.75 10.01
C ALA A 80 1.65 -4.09 11.40
N LYS A 81 0.77 -4.28 12.39
CA LYS A 81 1.17 -4.73 13.74
C LYS A 81 1.97 -6.03 13.69
N ALA A 82 1.57 -7.00 12.89
CA ALA A 82 2.32 -8.24 12.72
C ALA A 82 3.70 -8.01 12.09
N TYR A 83 3.79 -7.11 11.10
CA TYR A 83 5.05 -6.74 10.47
C TYR A 83 6.01 -6.07 11.45
N LEU A 84 5.52 -5.09 12.23
CA LEU A 84 6.30 -4.33 13.21
C LEU A 84 6.83 -5.22 14.35
N ASN A 85 6.06 -6.23 14.75
CA ASN A 85 6.45 -7.17 15.80
C ASN A 85 7.36 -8.30 15.31
N ARG A 86 7.71 -8.35 14.01
CA ARG A 86 8.58 -9.40 13.48
C ARG A 86 9.98 -9.30 14.07
N ARG A 87 10.63 -10.45 14.20
CA ARG A 87 12.03 -10.56 14.62
C ARG A 87 12.92 -10.78 13.40
N GLY A 88 14.20 -10.43 13.51
CA GLY A 88 15.22 -10.71 12.48
C GLY A 88 15.75 -9.47 11.77
N PRO A 89 16.52 -9.66 10.67
CA PRO A 89 17.35 -8.62 10.06
C PRO A 89 16.55 -7.47 9.42
N LYS A 90 15.26 -7.69 9.13
CA LYS A 90 14.38 -6.66 8.59
C LYS A 90 13.49 -6.00 9.67
N LYS A 91 13.78 -6.20 10.96
CA LYS A 91 13.07 -5.50 12.03
C LYS A 91 13.31 -3.99 11.88
N ILE A 92 12.24 -3.21 11.91
CA ILE A 92 12.34 -1.75 11.90
C ILE A 92 12.33 -1.21 13.34
N PRO A 93 12.96 -0.04 13.59
CA PRO A 93 12.89 0.63 14.89
C PRO A 93 11.43 0.92 15.29
N ALA A 94 11.16 0.85 16.61
CA ALA A 94 9.81 0.98 17.14
C ALA A 94 9.36 2.44 17.33
N ASP A 95 10.27 3.38 17.15
CA ASP A 95 10.14 4.82 17.32
C ASP A 95 9.87 5.57 16.01
N LEU A 96 9.71 4.85 14.89
CA LEU A 96 9.33 5.45 13.61
C LEU A 96 7.83 5.77 13.58
N ASP A 97 7.48 6.90 12.96
CA ASP A 97 6.10 7.22 12.63
C ASP A 97 5.55 6.19 11.63
N ILE A 98 4.24 5.95 11.74
CA ILE A 98 3.52 4.96 10.94
C ILE A 98 2.50 5.67 10.07
N HIS A 99 2.58 5.41 8.77
CA HIS A 99 1.71 5.99 7.75
C HIS A 99 0.91 4.89 7.04
N PHE A 100 -0.35 5.18 6.75
CA PHE A 100 -1.22 4.31 5.96
C PHE A 100 -1.67 5.05 4.70
N ASP A 101 -1.16 4.61 3.56
CA ASP A 101 -1.25 5.36 2.32
C ASP A 101 -2.00 4.60 1.24
N ILE A 102 -2.36 5.33 0.19
CA ILE A 102 -2.89 4.75 -1.04
C ILE A 102 -2.07 5.21 -2.24
N VAL A 103 -1.72 4.28 -3.11
CA VAL A 103 -1.31 4.58 -4.48
C VAL A 103 -2.43 4.15 -5.43
N THR A 104 -2.80 5.03 -6.36
CA THR A 104 -3.75 4.67 -7.42
C THR A 104 -3.11 4.73 -8.78
N LEU A 105 -3.50 3.79 -9.64
CA LEU A 105 -3.10 3.75 -11.04
C LEU A 105 -4.35 3.72 -11.92
N ALA A 106 -4.49 4.68 -12.84
CA ALA A 106 -5.52 4.70 -13.86
C ALA A 106 -4.92 4.49 -15.26
N PHE A 107 -5.32 3.42 -15.93
CA PHE A 107 -4.83 3.03 -17.26
C PHE A 107 -5.79 3.51 -18.36
N GLU A 108 -5.57 4.70 -18.91
CA GLU A 108 -6.47 5.35 -19.86
C GLU A 108 -5.74 5.79 -21.13
N GLY A 109 -6.23 5.39 -22.31
CA GLY A 109 -5.69 5.82 -23.60
C GLY A 109 -4.21 5.50 -23.82
N GLY A 110 -3.70 4.39 -23.27
CA GLY A 110 -2.29 4.01 -23.34
C GLY A 110 -1.37 4.75 -22.37
N LYS A 111 -1.93 5.62 -21.51
CA LYS A 111 -1.21 6.30 -20.44
C LYS A 111 -1.56 5.68 -19.09
N VAL A 112 -0.66 5.86 -18.12
CA VAL A 112 -0.89 5.50 -16.72
C VAL A 112 -0.82 6.76 -15.88
N ASP A 113 -1.92 7.13 -15.24
CA ASP A 113 -1.95 8.20 -14.23
C ASP A 113 -1.72 7.56 -12.85
N ILE A 114 -0.60 7.89 -12.22
CA ILE A 114 -0.22 7.39 -10.89
C ILE A 114 -0.33 8.53 -9.89
N ARG A 115 -1.03 8.29 -8.79
CA ARG A 115 -1.17 9.26 -7.69
C ARG A 115 -0.89 8.60 -6.35
N PHE A 116 -0.20 9.32 -5.49
CA PHE A 116 0.10 8.92 -4.12
C PHE A 116 -0.65 9.81 -3.14
N TYR A 117 -1.31 9.16 -2.20
CA TYR A 117 -2.11 9.77 -1.14
C TYR A 117 -1.46 9.39 0.19
N PRO A 118 -0.54 10.23 0.70
CA PRO A 118 0.05 10.02 2.02
C PRO A 118 -1.01 10.20 3.10
N ASP A 119 -0.92 9.44 4.18
CA ASP A 119 -1.84 9.49 5.34
C ASP A 119 -3.31 9.42 4.90
N ALA A 120 -3.57 8.57 3.90
CA ALA A 120 -4.87 8.43 3.28
C ALA A 120 -5.97 8.04 4.28
N PHE A 121 -5.60 7.37 5.37
CA PHE A 121 -6.51 7.10 6.47
C PHE A 121 -5.78 6.83 7.78
N PHE A 122 -6.49 7.07 8.89
CA PHE A 122 -6.07 6.58 10.20
C PHE A 122 -6.59 5.15 10.40
N PRO A 123 -5.72 4.19 10.76
CA PRO A 123 -6.13 2.82 11.03
C PRO A 123 -7.11 2.76 12.21
N ILE A 124 -8.07 1.85 12.12
CA ILE A 124 -8.93 1.52 13.25
C ILE A 124 -8.29 0.35 13.98
N TYR A 125 -7.78 0.60 15.19
CA TYR A 125 -7.29 -0.44 16.08
C TYR A 125 -8.46 -0.99 16.92
N THR A 126 -8.53 -2.31 17.08
CA THR A 126 -9.44 -2.93 18.05
C THR A 126 -8.71 -3.05 19.39
N HIS A 127 -9.35 -2.56 20.46
CA HIS A 127 -8.94 -2.78 21.84
C HIS A 127 -9.16 -4.24 22.26
#